data_AF-A0A2E6ZS95-F1
#
_entry.id   AF-A0A2E6ZS95-F1
#
_cell.length_a   1.000
_cell.length_b   1.000
_cell.length_c   1.000
_cell.angle_alpha   90.00
_cell.angle_beta   90.00
_cell.angle_gamma   90.00
#
_symmetry.space_group_name_H-M   'P 1'
#
loop_
_entity.id
_entity.type
_entity.pdbx_description
1 polymer ?
#
loop_
_entity_poly.entity_id
_entity_poly.type
_entity_poly.pdbx_seq_one_letter_code
_entity_poly.pdbx_strand_id
1 'polypeptide(L)'
;MSRVTSCKGFDVFLALTADQRYWPEDGARLLVGEWCDPLSEGLGELMDPPWPDAEAFDQACRSANDYYEQSLKSIAKALNGIHGSSHSDLYWRIVVGPWLLHHIHSLYDRYCYLRHAFGENRVTTVAVMRKSLYVYPADHSEQKSALQRDGFNLQMFGELIERMRLPSMVVVEEKAHALEQRNEVSQSVRRVPGIRSLWNEYGTVVWDRALAKLIYPEGKVGIYRLYWTVADVVRLLRSAKGQIRPMSFRPMTSLVSEAVRDGALREQLGAGAHGDEFLRLALELTALYLPSLYLENYKEARAKSLAGKKPFPETIISSVGYFGSEHFKLYAAEAAESGTELRGMQHGGGYGMAQCFPHEEHERAITSRYYAWGWGGGKKSKVMNLPRPKLKVRTVGVRQRKGRLLFVSSSSSLYRLRFSSLGTWKKAYDFDRTTFVSSLTTALRRETVVRLYPSSYGREDEAGMRKKYPELTFDCTQPALDAMKGSEVVVIDHCITSMIEALILNIPTILFWDRSLWPLRDEANRHVDAMEDVGMFRSSARETAEVLNGGLENVQTWWRNDAVQRVREDFVRDYGYCRADWAEVVAREFSAKRDLVSSTTYHHC
;
A
#
# COMPACT_ATOMS: atom_id res chain seq x y z
N MET A 1 2.42 13.20 -47.41
CA MET A 1 2.17 14.65 -47.43
C MET A 1 0.76 14.91 -47.94
N SER A 2 -0.18 15.27 -47.06
CA SER A 2 -1.37 16.05 -47.42
C SER A 2 -2.01 16.62 -46.15
N ARG A 3 -1.47 17.77 -45.76
CA ARG A 3 -2.08 18.91 -45.06
C ARG A 3 -3.16 18.62 -44.00
N VAL A 4 -2.72 18.61 -42.74
CA VAL A 4 -3.54 19.04 -41.59
C VAL A 4 -3.77 20.54 -41.74
N THR A 5 -5.04 20.93 -41.83
CA THR A 5 -5.50 22.32 -41.85
C THR A 5 -5.28 22.95 -40.48
N SER A 6 -4.46 24.00 -40.43
CA SER A 6 -4.18 24.78 -39.23
C SER A 6 -5.43 25.51 -38.73
N CYS A 7 -5.98 25.09 -37.60
CA CYS A 7 -6.76 25.99 -36.75
C CYS A 7 -5.77 26.65 -35.79
N LYS A 8 -5.66 27.99 -35.83
CA LYS A 8 -4.92 28.78 -34.84
C LYS A 8 -5.68 28.76 -33.52
N GLY A 9 -5.46 27.70 -32.74
CA GLY A 9 -5.62 27.63 -31.29
C GLY A 9 -4.34 26.99 -30.75
N PHE A 10 -3.89 27.34 -29.56
CA PHE A 10 -2.64 26.80 -29.01
C PHE A 10 -2.69 25.26 -29.02
N ASP A 11 -1.86 24.62 -29.86
CA ASP A 11 -1.71 23.17 -29.86
C ASP A 11 -0.97 22.75 -28.58
N VAL A 12 -1.73 22.37 -27.56
CA VAL A 12 -1.16 21.84 -26.31
C VAL A 12 -1.18 20.32 -26.37
N PHE A 13 0.01 19.73 -26.29
CA PHE A 13 0.20 18.29 -26.18
C PHE A 13 0.05 17.85 -24.72
N LEU A 14 -0.79 16.85 -24.48
CA LEU A 14 -0.93 16.22 -23.16
C LEU A 14 0.10 15.10 -22.99
N ALA A 15 1.09 15.33 -22.13
CA ALA A 15 2.06 14.30 -21.75
C ALA A 15 1.46 13.36 -20.69
N LEU A 16 1.50 12.05 -20.95
CA LEU A 16 0.97 11.00 -20.06
C LEU A 16 2.06 10.24 -19.28
N THR A 17 3.32 10.43 -19.68
CA THR A 17 4.51 9.68 -19.21
C THR A 17 5.73 10.59 -19.20
N ALA A 18 6.75 10.27 -18.40
CA ALA A 18 8.06 10.93 -18.45
C ALA A 18 8.92 10.47 -19.66
N ASP A 19 8.49 9.40 -20.33
CA ASP A 19 9.16 8.89 -21.52
C ASP A 19 8.98 9.86 -22.72
N GLN A 20 9.99 10.70 -22.92
CA GLN A 20 10.01 11.76 -23.93
C GLN A 20 9.93 11.23 -25.37
N ARG A 21 10.12 9.92 -25.60
CA ARG A 21 9.89 9.30 -26.92
C ARG A 21 8.43 9.38 -27.37
N TYR A 22 7.51 9.55 -26.42
CA TYR A 22 6.09 9.76 -26.72
C TYR A 22 5.73 11.25 -26.85
N TRP A 23 6.70 12.16 -26.82
CA TRP A 23 6.45 13.60 -26.87
C TRP A 23 6.79 14.15 -28.26
N PRO A 24 6.11 15.22 -28.70
CA PRO A 24 6.56 15.95 -29.88
C PRO A 24 7.89 16.67 -29.58
N GLU A 25 8.73 16.84 -30.62
CA GLU A 25 10.00 17.57 -30.53
C GLU A 25 9.79 19.00 -30.04
N ASP A 26 8.76 19.68 -30.56
CA ASP A 26 8.39 21.06 -30.23
C ASP A 26 6.92 21.17 -29.78
N GLY A 27 6.60 22.27 -29.09
CA GLY A 27 5.23 22.65 -28.71
C GLY A 27 5.01 22.81 -27.21
N ALA A 28 3.87 23.40 -26.85
CA ALA A 28 3.45 23.54 -25.46
C ALA A 28 3.05 22.17 -24.90
N ARG A 29 3.53 21.84 -23.70
CA ARG A 29 3.28 20.55 -23.04
C ARG A 29 2.52 20.78 -21.74
N LEU A 30 1.36 20.16 -21.64
CA LEU A 30 0.63 20.01 -20.39
C LEU A 30 0.94 18.62 -19.84
N LEU A 31 1.51 18.56 -18.65
CA LEU A 31 1.84 17.32 -17.95
C LEU A 31 0.60 16.88 -17.18
N VAL A 32 0.08 15.69 -17.48
CA VAL A 32 -1.14 15.19 -16.82
C VAL A 32 -0.95 14.99 -15.31
N GLY A 33 0.28 14.74 -14.86
CA GLY A 33 0.59 14.52 -13.45
C GLY A 33 2.08 14.58 -13.17
N GLU A 34 2.44 14.57 -11.88
CA GLU A 34 3.82 14.75 -11.40
C GLU A 34 4.79 13.67 -11.88
N TRP A 35 4.28 12.49 -12.28
CA TRP A 35 5.08 11.42 -12.84
C TRP A 35 5.64 11.72 -14.23
N CYS A 36 5.13 12.73 -14.95
CA CYS A 36 5.67 13.14 -16.25
C CYS A 36 6.95 13.97 -16.15
N ASP A 37 7.25 14.51 -14.96
CA ASP A 37 8.49 15.23 -14.66
C ASP A 37 9.00 14.84 -13.26
N PRO A 38 9.50 13.60 -13.11
CA PRO A 38 9.83 13.03 -11.79
C PRO A 38 10.96 13.76 -11.09
N LEU A 39 11.84 14.44 -11.84
CA LEU A 39 12.96 15.24 -11.33
C LEU A 39 12.60 16.73 -11.17
N SER A 40 11.40 17.15 -11.61
CA SER A 40 10.94 18.54 -11.57
C SER A 40 11.89 19.49 -12.30
N GLU A 41 12.34 19.08 -13.49
CA GLU A 41 13.25 19.83 -14.37
C GLU A 41 12.55 20.93 -15.18
N GLY A 42 11.22 21.03 -15.07
CA GLY A 42 10.44 22.03 -15.80
C GLY A 42 10.13 21.57 -17.23
N LEU A 43 9.80 20.29 -17.39
CA LEU A 43 9.56 19.67 -18.71
C LEU A 43 8.24 20.10 -19.38
N GLY A 44 7.35 20.78 -18.65
CA GLY A 44 6.07 21.30 -19.12
C GLY A 44 5.26 21.97 -18.01
N GLU A 45 4.10 22.51 -18.35
CA GLU A 45 3.11 23.01 -17.39
C GLU A 45 2.47 21.81 -16.68
N LEU A 46 2.58 21.72 -15.35
CA LEU A 46 1.87 20.68 -14.61
C LEU A 46 0.39 21.05 -14.49
N MET A 47 -0.49 20.14 -14.93
CA MET A 47 -1.92 20.29 -14.74
C MET A 47 -2.27 20.20 -13.24
N ASP A 48 -3.23 21.01 -12.82
CA ASP A 48 -3.78 20.90 -11.47
C ASP A 48 -4.39 19.51 -11.25
N PRO A 49 -4.22 18.90 -10.05
CA PRO A 49 -4.83 17.62 -9.77
C PRO A 49 -6.36 17.75 -9.78
N PRO A 50 -7.11 16.72 -10.22
CA PRO A 50 -8.59 16.73 -10.19
C PRO A 50 -9.21 16.88 -8.79
N TRP A 51 -8.40 16.85 -7.74
CA TRP A 51 -8.76 16.95 -6.33
C TRP A 51 -7.96 18.10 -5.72
N PRO A 52 -8.50 19.33 -5.70
CA PRO A 52 -7.78 20.53 -5.27
C PRO A 52 -7.58 20.61 -3.75
N ASP A 53 -8.39 19.88 -2.98
CA ASP A 53 -8.34 19.87 -1.52
C ASP A 53 -8.60 18.47 -0.93
N ALA A 54 -8.49 18.36 0.39
CA ALA A 54 -8.65 17.11 1.11
C ALA A 54 -10.09 16.56 1.05
N GLU A 55 -11.11 17.42 0.92
CA GLU A 55 -12.52 17.01 0.85
C GLU A 55 -12.82 16.38 -0.52
N ALA A 56 -12.39 17.03 -1.61
CA ALA A 56 -12.49 16.51 -2.97
C ALA A 56 -11.73 15.18 -3.10
N PHE A 57 -10.56 15.06 -2.45
CA PHE A 57 -9.81 13.81 -2.42
C PHE A 57 -10.54 12.69 -1.66
N ASP A 58 -11.14 12.99 -0.50
CA ASP A 58 -11.93 12.02 0.26
C ASP A 58 -13.14 11.55 -0.55
N GLN A 59 -13.83 12.48 -1.22
CA GLN A 59 -14.95 12.16 -2.09
C GLN A 59 -14.53 11.25 -3.25
N ALA A 60 -13.38 11.52 -3.88
CA ALA A 60 -12.83 10.65 -4.93
C ALA A 60 -12.48 9.25 -4.40
N CYS A 61 -11.94 9.15 -3.18
CA CYS A 61 -11.69 7.86 -2.53
C CYS A 61 -12.99 7.07 -2.31
N ARG A 62 -14.05 7.72 -1.81
CA ARG A 62 -15.36 7.09 -1.62
C ARG A 62 -15.96 6.61 -2.94
N SER A 63 -15.93 7.46 -3.98
CA SER A 63 -16.40 7.06 -5.31
C SER A 63 -15.62 5.87 -5.87
N ALA A 64 -14.29 5.85 -5.74
CA ALA A 64 -13.48 4.71 -6.17
C ALA A 64 -13.85 3.40 -5.44
N ASN A 65 -14.10 3.49 -4.12
CA ASN A 65 -14.58 2.38 -3.31
C ASN A 65 -15.98 1.90 -3.74
N ASP A 66 -16.90 2.81 -4.05
CA ASP A 66 -18.25 2.47 -4.53
C ASP A 66 -18.20 1.75 -5.88
N TYR A 67 -17.34 2.19 -6.80
CA TYR A 67 -17.11 1.50 -8.06
C TYR A 67 -16.46 0.13 -7.86
N TYR A 68 -15.55 0.00 -6.88
CA TYR A 68 -14.97 -1.29 -6.50
C TYR A 68 -16.05 -2.26 -6.01
N GLU A 69 -16.95 -1.82 -5.12
CA GLU A 69 -18.03 -2.63 -4.58
C GLU A 69 -19.04 -3.08 -5.65
N GLN A 70 -19.41 -2.18 -6.56
CA GLN A 70 -20.27 -2.50 -7.70
C GLN A 70 -19.60 -3.47 -8.67
N SER A 71 -18.33 -3.22 -9.00
CA SER A 71 -17.56 -4.08 -9.90
C SER A 71 -17.38 -5.48 -9.31
N LEU A 72 -17.13 -5.58 -8.00
CA LEU A 72 -16.93 -6.86 -7.33
C LEU A 72 -18.17 -7.76 -7.44
N LYS A 73 -19.37 -7.21 -7.22
CA LYS A 73 -20.64 -7.94 -7.36
C LYS A 73 -20.84 -8.46 -8.79
N SER A 74 -20.64 -7.60 -9.77
CA SER A 74 -20.79 -7.95 -11.19
C SER A 74 -19.80 -9.04 -11.61
N ILE A 75 -18.54 -8.90 -11.23
CA ILE A 75 -17.47 -9.84 -11.57
C ILE A 75 -17.65 -11.17 -10.83
N ALA A 76 -18.05 -11.17 -9.56
CA ALA A 76 -18.34 -12.39 -8.81
C ALA A 76 -19.42 -13.24 -9.51
N LYS A 77 -20.52 -12.60 -9.94
CA LYS A 77 -21.59 -13.26 -10.69
C LYS A 77 -21.07 -13.84 -12.01
N ALA A 78 -20.32 -13.06 -12.78
CA ALA A 78 -19.78 -13.49 -14.07
C ALA A 78 -18.79 -14.65 -13.92
N LEU A 79 -17.88 -14.58 -12.95
CA LEU A 79 -16.91 -15.64 -12.67
C LEU A 79 -17.58 -16.94 -12.22
N ASN A 80 -18.64 -16.87 -11.42
CA ASN A 80 -19.44 -18.05 -11.09
C ASN A 80 -20.05 -18.70 -12.34
N GLY A 81 -20.61 -17.89 -13.25
CA GLY A 81 -21.16 -18.37 -14.52
C GLY A 81 -20.10 -19.03 -15.41
N ILE A 82 -18.93 -18.39 -15.55
CA ILE A 82 -17.81 -18.90 -16.37
C ILE A 82 -17.23 -20.19 -15.78
N HIS A 83 -17.03 -20.25 -14.46
CA HIS A 83 -16.40 -21.40 -13.81
C HIS A 83 -17.37 -22.55 -13.53
N GLY A 84 -18.67 -22.32 -13.71
CA GLY A 84 -19.71 -23.28 -13.32
C GLY A 84 -19.76 -23.49 -11.81
N SER A 85 -19.45 -22.44 -11.03
CA SER A 85 -19.41 -22.47 -9.57
C SER A 85 -20.52 -21.63 -8.95
N SER A 86 -20.75 -21.81 -7.66
CA SER A 86 -21.74 -21.07 -6.87
C SER A 86 -21.12 -20.47 -5.61
N HIS A 87 -19.90 -19.93 -5.73
CA HIS A 87 -19.18 -19.34 -4.60
C HIS A 87 -19.84 -18.03 -4.13
N SER A 88 -19.76 -17.72 -2.84
CA SER A 88 -20.33 -16.48 -2.29
C SER A 88 -19.57 -15.22 -2.75
N ASP A 89 -20.19 -14.05 -2.52
CA ASP A 89 -19.52 -12.76 -2.71
C ASP A 89 -18.27 -12.63 -1.82
N LEU A 90 -18.29 -13.22 -0.61
CA LEU A 90 -17.13 -13.23 0.29
C LEU A 90 -15.97 -14.01 -0.31
N TYR A 91 -16.24 -15.15 -0.95
CA TYR A 91 -15.21 -15.93 -1.64
C TYR A 91 -14.50 -15.08 -2.70
N TRP A 92 -15.26 -14.45 -3.60
CA TRP A 92 -14.69 -13.63 -4.67
C TRP A 92 -14.03 -12.35 -4.15
N ARG A 93 -14.54 -11.78 -3.05
CA ARG A 93 -13.88 -10.68 -2.34
C ARG A 93 -12.50 -11.10 -1.85
N ILE A 94 -12.36 -12.27 -1.23
CA ILE A 94 -11.07 -12.77 -0.75
C ILE A 94 -10.12 -13.03 -1.92
N VAL A 95 -10.59 -13.67 -3.00
CA VAL A 95 -9.72 -14.11 -4.11
C VAL A 95 -9.30 -12.94 -5.01
N VAL A 96 -10.29 -12.22 -5.56
CA VAL A 96 -10.10 -11.20 -6.61
C VAL A 96 -10.12 -9.78 -6.04
N GLY A 97 -10.72 -9.57 -4.87
CA GLY A 97 -10.90 -8.24 -4.28
C GLY A 97 -9.62 -7.40 -4.14
N PRO A 98 -8.49 -7.93 -3.63
CA PRO A 98 -7.23 -7.17 -3.56
C PRO A 98 -6.74 -6.66 -4.92
N TRP A 99 -6.91 -7.48 -5.95
CA TRP A 99 -6.56 -7.12 -7.32
C TRP A 99 -7.51 -6.06 -7.87
N LEU A 100 -8.82 -6.29 -7.73
CA LEU A 100 -9.85 -5.41 -8.24
C LEU A 100 -9.77 -4.03 -7.59
N LEU A 101 -9.46 -3.95 -6.30
CA LEU A 101 -9.25 -2.68 -5.58
C LEU A 101 -8.14 -1.85 -6.25
N HIS A 102 -6.97 -2.44 -6.49
CA HIS A 102 -5.90 -1.72 -7.20
C HIS A 102 -6.30 -1.37 -8.63
N HIS A 103 -6.96 -2.29 -9.34
CA HIS A 103 -7.38 -2.06 -10.72
C HIS A 103 -8.37 -0.90 -10.85
N ILE A 104 -9.45 -0.92 -10.08
CA ILE A 104 -10.52 0.09 -10.13
C ILE A 104 -10.01 1.45 -9.66
N HIS A 105 -9.29 1.51 -8.53
CA HIS A 105 -8.80 2.79 -8.03
C HIS A 105 -7.76 3.42 -8.97
N SER A 106 -6.87 2.62 -9.56
CA SER A 106 -5.91 3.15 -10.54
C SER A 106 -6.60 3.59 -11.84
N LEU A 107 -7.60 2.83 -12.33
CA LEU A 107 -8.40 3.26 -13.48
C LEU A 107 -9.16 4.56 -13.19
N TYR A 108 -9.78 4.68 -12.01
CA TYR A 108 -10.57 5.86 -11.64
C TYR A 108 -9.71 7.13 -11.58
N ASP A 109 -8.52 7.03 -10.97
CA ASP A 109 -7.55 8.12 -10.93
C ASP A 109 -7.22 8.62 -12.35
N ARG A 110 -6.86 7.71 -13.27
CA ARG A 110 -6.51 8.05 -14.66
C ARG A 110 -7.70 8.60 -15.43
N TYR A 111 -8.89 8.03 -15.21
CA TYR A 111 -10.13 8.53 -15.80
C TYR A 111 -10.41 9.97 -15.39
N CYS A 112 -10.31 10.31 -14.10
CA CYS A 112 -10.51 11.68 -13.62
C CYS A 112 -9.48 12.65 -14.18
N TYR A 113 -8.22 12.26 -14.26
CA TYR A 113 -7.17 13.06 -14.90
C TYR A 113 -7.49 13.35 -16.39
N LEU A 114 -7.95 12.36 -17.15
CA LEU A 114 -8.35 12.56 -18.54
C LEU A 114 -9.60 13.44 -18.66
N ARG A 115 -10.62 13.22 -17.81
CA ARG A 115 -11.83 14.07 -17.78
C ARG A 115 -11.48 15.52 -17.48
N HIS A 116 -10.55 15.76 -16.56
CA HIS A 116 -10.06 17.09 -16.22
C HIS A 116 -9.33 17.73 -17.40
N ALA A 117 -8.31 17.05 -17.96
CA ALA A 117 -7.49 17.56 -19.06
C ALA A 117 -8.30 17.92 -20.32
N PHE A 118 -9.23 17.06 -20.72
CA PHE A 118 -10.06 17.29 -21.91
C PHE A 118 -11.28 18.18 -21.63
N GLY A 119 -11.70 18.32 -20.36
CA GLY A 119 -12.79 19.22 -19.97
C GLY A 119 -12.44 20.71 -20.13
N GLU A 120 -11.16 21.07 -19.99
CA GLU A 120 -10.68 22.45 -20.17
C GLU A 120 -10.61 22.87 -21.65
N ASN A 121 -10.82 21.96 -22.61
CA ASN A 121 -10.66 22.18 -24.05
C ASN A 121 -9.29 22.76 -24.47
N ARG A 122 -8.27 22.64 -23.61
CA ARG A 122 -6.89 23.09 -23.90
C ARG A 122 -6.08 22.06 -24.69
N VAL A 123 -6.41 20.77 -24.55
CA VAL A 123 -5.66 19.66 -25.14
C VAL A 123 -6.08 19.41 -26.57
N THR A 124 -5.13 19.44 -27.51
CA THR A 124 -5.40 19.15 -28.92
C THR A 124 -4.88 17.78 -29.34
N THR A 125 -3.79 17.31 -28.71
CA THR A 125 -3.10 16.07 -29.09
C THR A 125 -2.59 15.30 -27.88
N VAL A 126 -2.59 13.97 -27.97
CA VAL A 126 -1.99 13.05 -26.99
C VAL A 126 -1.38 11.86 -27.73
N ALA A 127 -0.27 11.33 -27.22
CA ALA A 127 0.38 10.13 -27.74
C ALA A 127 0.00 8.90 -26.90
N VAL A 128 -0.39 7.81 -27.56
CA VAL A 128 -0.70 6.53 -26.90
C VAL A 128 0.19 5.40 -27.41
N MET A 129 0.46 4.42 -26.54
CA MET A 129 1.22 3.23 -26.87
C MET A 129 0.43 2.29 -27.80
N ARG A 130 1.11 1.66 -28.76
CA ARG A 130 0.53 0.64 -29.64
C ARG A 130 0.11 -0.61 -28.86
N LYS A 131 -1.11 -1.11 -29.11
CA LYS A 131 -1.69 -2.32 -28.49
C LYS A 131 -0.83 -3.59 -28.57
N SER A 132 -0.02 -3.75 -29.62
CA SER A 132 0.88 -4.92 -29.75
C SER A 132 2.00 -4.94 -28.70
N LEU A 133 2.26 -3.82 -28.02
CA LEU A 133 3.22 -3.71 -26.94
C LEU A 133 2.58 -3.94 -25.56
N TYR A 134 1.26 -4.10 -25.50
CA TYR A 134 0.55 -4.19 -24.22
C TYR A 134 0.91 -5.46 -23.47
N VAL A 135 1.12 -5.29 -22.16
CA VAL A 135 1.42 -6.37 -21.23
C VAL A 135 0.22 -6.57 -20.32
N TYR A 136 -0.13 -7.83 -20.08
CA TYR A 136 -1.20 -8.20 -19.17
C TYR A 136 -0.66 -9.10 -18.07
N PRO A 137 -0.68 -8.64 -16.81
CA PRO A 137 -0.24 -9.41 -15.65
C PRO A 137 -0.97 -10.75 -15.50
N ALA A 138 -0.23 -11.79 -15.12
CA ALA A 138 -0.79 -13.13 -14.87
C ALA A 138 -1.45 -13.25 -13.48
N ASP A 139 -1.08 -12.38 -12.53
CA ASP A 139 -1.61 -12.32 -11.17
C ASP A 139 -1.60 -10.89 -10.57
N HIS A 140 -2.03 -10.77 -9.31
CA HIS A 140 -2.08 -9.50 -8.58
C HIS A 140 -0.71 -8.88 -8.31
N SER A 141 0.29 -9.69 -8.00
CA SER A 141 1.62 -9.18 -7.65
C SER A 141 2.30 -8.62 -8.90
N GLU A 142 2.20 -9.29 -10.04
CA GLU A 142 2.66 -8.79 -11.33
C GLU A 142 1.99 -7.45 -11.67
N GLN A 143 0.67 -7.33 -11.47
CA GLN A 143 -0.02 -6.06 -11.72
C GLN A 143 0.44 -4.96 -10.79
N LYS A 144 0.61 -5.26 -9.50
CA LYS A 144 1.09 -4.28 -8.52
C LYS A 144 2.48 -3.74 -8.91
N SER A 145 3.34 -4.59 -9.47
CA SER A 145 4.65 -4.18 -10.00
C SER A 145 4.49 -3.38 -11.29
N ALA A 146 3.62 -3.80 -12.21
CA ALA A 146 3.38 -3.12 -13.48
C ALA A 146 2.80 -1.70 -13.29
N LEU A 147 1.87 -1.51 -12.36
CA LEU A 147 1.28 -0.21 -12.01
C LEU A 147 2.29 0.85 -11.56
N GLN A 148 3.50 0.46 -11.17
CA GLN A 148 4.57 1.38 -10.78
C GLN A 148 5.43 1.83 -11.97
N ARG A 149 5.13 1.39 -13.19
CA ARG A 149 5.96 1.62 -14.39
C ARG A 149 5.23 2.46 -15.43
N ASP A 150 5.96 3.38 -16.05
CA ASP A 150 5.46 4.28 -17.09
C ASP A 150 4.74 3.56 -18.22
N GLY A 151 5.31 2.46 -18.72
CA GLY A 151 4.75 1.72 -19.86
C GLY A 151 3.34 1.18 -19.61
N PHE A 152 3.13 0.52 -18.46
CA PHE A 152 1.81 -0.02 -18.11
C PHE A 152 0.79 1.10 -17.86
N ASN A 153 1.25 2.20 -17.27
CA ASN A 153 0.42 3.39 -17.05
C ASN A 153 -0.02 4.05 -18.35
N LEU A 154 0.90 4.22 -19.30
CA LEU A 154 0.63 4.75 -20.63
C LEU A 154 -0.35 3.85 -21.39
N GLN A 155 -0.20 2.53 -21.27
CA GLN A 155 -1.16 1.57 -21.80
C GLN A 155 -2.56 1.76 -21.19
N MET A 156 -2.68 1.90 -19.86
CA MET A 156 -3.98 2.13 -19.21
C MET A 156 -4.64 3.45 -19.64
N PHE A 157 -3.86 4.53 -19.77
CA PHE A 157 -4.36 5.78 -20.33
C PHE A 157 -4.83 5.61 -21.77
N GLY A 158 -4.06 4.88 -22.60
CA GLY A 158 -4.43 4.60 -23.99
C GLY A 158 -5.77 3.88 -24.13
N GLU A 159 -6.02 2.87 -23.30
CA GLU A 159 -7.28 2.13 -23.30
C GLU A 159 -8.49 2.99 -22.90
N LEU A 160 -8.30 3.93 -21.96
CA LEU A 160 -9.32 4.88 -21.53
C LEU A 160 -9.60 5.91 -22.63
N ILE A 161 -8.55 6.52 -23.20
CA ILE A 161 -8.65 7.51 -24.28
C ILE A 161 -9.45 6.95 -25.46
N GLU A 162 -9.14 5.72 -25.89
CA GLU A 162 -9.85 5.07 -27.00
C GLU A 162 -11.34 4.86 -26.69
N ARG A 163 -11.67 4.33 -25.50
CA ARG A 163 -13.06 4.02 -25.14
C ARG A 163 -13.90 5.25 -24.80
N MET A 164 -13.27 6.28 -24.28
CA MET A 164 -13.87 7.61 -24.07
C MET A 164 -13.99 8.39 -25.39
N ARG A 165 -13.40 7.87 -26.49
CA ARG A 165 -13.37 8.52 -27.82
C ARG A 165 -12.74 9.91 -27.78
N LEU A 166 -11.71 10.07 -26.95
CA LEU A 166 -10.98 11.34 -26.84
C LEU A 166 -10.04 11.51 -28.05
N PRO A 167 -9.82 12.75 -28.53
CA PRO A 167 -8.85 13.02 -29.59
C PRO A 167 -7.47 12.47 -29.23
N SER A 168 -6.86 11.67 -30.10
CA SER A 168 -5.54 11.08 -29.87
C SER A 168 -4.79 10.78 -31.16
N MET A 169 -3.47 10.81 -31.08
CA MET A 169 -2.54 10.34 -32.11
C MET A 169 -1.85 9.06 -31.64
N VAL A 170 -1.74 8.08 -32.53
CA VAL A 170 -0.97 6.87 -32.28
C VAL A 170 0.48 7.14 -32.67
N VAL A 171 1.38 7.25 -31.68
CA VAL A 171 2.82 7.37 -31.91
C VAL A 171 3.42 5.98 -32.05
N VAL A 172 4.34 5.81 -33.01
CA VAL A 172 4.97 4.52 -33.35
C VAL A 172 6.47 4.65 -33.19
N GLU A 173 7.09 3.83 -32.33
CA GLU A 173 8.48 3.37 -32.53
C GLU A 173 8.81 2.05 -31.76
N GLU A 174 9.96 1.46 -32.09
CA GLU A 174 10.21 0.04 -32.43
C GLU A 174 10.26 -1.08 -31.35
N LYS A 175 10.34 -2.33 -31.87
CA LYS A 175 10.37 -3.67 -31.26
C LYS A 175 11.24 -3.88 -30.00
N ALA A 176 12.23 -3.05 -29.71
CA ALA A 176 13.10 -3.21 -28.54
C ALA A 176 12.31 -3.16 -27.21
N HIS A 177 11.23 -2.35 -27.18
CA HIS A 177 10.53 -2.02 -25.94
C HIS A 177 9.56 -3.10 -25.43
N ALA A 178 8.93 -3.90 -26.31
CA ALA A 178 8.13 -5.05 -25.87
C ALA A 178 9.00 -6.08 -25.15
N LEU A 179 10.24 -6.25 -25.62
CA LEU A 179 11.22 -7.13 -25.00
C LEU A 179 11.70 -6.55 -23.66
N GLU A 180 11.98 -5.25 -23.58
CA GLU A 180 12.34 -4.57 -22.33
C GLU A 180 11.23 -4.57 -21.30
N GLN A 181 9.97 -4.23 -21.65
CA GLN A 181 8.85 -4.28 -20.69
C GLN A 181 8.55 -5.70 -20.23
N ARG A 182 8.52 -6.70 -21.13
CA ARG A 182 8.38 -8.11 -20.72
C ARG A 182 9.57 -8.54 -19.86
N ASN A 183 10.79 -8.15 -20.23
CA ASN A 183 11.99 -8.47 -19.47
C ASN A 183 12.02 -7.74 -18.14
N GLU A 184 11.50 -6.53 -17.99
CA GLU A 184 11.47 -5.77 -16.74
C GLU A 184 10.35 -6.21 -15.82
N VAL A 185 9.16 -6.55 -16.34
CA VAL A 185 8.10 -7.18 -15.54
C VAL A 185 8.60 -8.55 -15.08
N SER A 186 9.14 -9.37 -15.99
CA SER A 186 9.75 -10.67 -15.66
C SER A 186 10.96 -10.54 -14.72
N GLN A 187 11.85 -9.54 -14.90
CA GLN A 187 13.01 -9.28 -14.05
C GLN A 187 12.64 -8.58 -12.74
N SER A 188 11.52 -7.87 -12.62
CA SER A 188 11.06 -7.34 -11.34
C SER A 188 10.44 -8.43 -10.48
N VAL A 189 9.82 -9.44 -11.10
CA VAL A 189 9.36 -10.69 -10.47
C VAL A 189 10.54 -11.65 -10.21
N ARG A 190 11.56 -11.65 -11.08
CA ARG A 190 12.80 -12.46 -10.96
C ARG A 190 13.96 -11.72 -10.30
N ARG A 191 13.81 -10.46 -9.87
CA ARG A 191 14.83 -9.76 -9.08
C ARG A 191 14.83 -10.47 -7.75
N VAL A 192 15.67 -11.49 -7.71
CA VAL A 192 16.13 -12.15 -6.50
C VAL A 192 16.44 -11.00 -5.55
N PRO A 193 15.65 -10.83 -4.49
CA PRO A 193 15.95 -9.82 -3.51
C PRO A 193 17.41 -10.04 -3.08
N GLY A 194 18.20 -9.00 -2.78
CA GLY A 194 19.56 -9.23 -2.28
C GLY A 194 19.55 -10.30 -1.17
N ILE A 195 20.64 -11.07 -0.99
CA ILE A 195 20.70 -12.24 -0.08
C ILE A 195 19.97 -12.02 1.28
N ARG A 196 19.94 -10.78 1.79
CA ARG A 196 19.16 -10.38 2.98
C ARG A 196 17.63 -10.33 2.84
N SER A 197 17.05 -9.85 1.73
CA SER A 197 15.60 -9.84 1.52
C SER A 197 15.07 -11.22 1.07
N LEU A 198 15.91 -12.04 0.43
CA LEU A 198 15.69 -13.47 0.32
C LEU A 198 15.60 -14.12 1.71
N TRP A 199 16.46 -13.74 2.66
CA TRP A 199 16.37 -14.28 4.02
C TRP A 199 15.10 -13.85 4.78
N ASN A 200 14.47 -12.71 4.45
CA ASN A 200 13.22 -12.32 5.09
C ASN A 200 11.98 -12.95 4.43
N GLU A 201 11.94 -13.07 3.09
CA GLU A 201 10.78 -13.65 2.39
C GLU A 201 10.91 -15.18 2.17
N TYR A 202 12.11 -15.71 1.92
CA TYR A 202 12.38 -17.15 1.85
C TYR A 202 12.77 -17.74 3.20
N GLY A 203 13.40 -16.98 4.11
CA GLY A 203 13.63 -17.48 5.46
C GLY A 203 12.31 -17.72 6.18
N THR A 204 11.32 -16.83 6.07
CA THR A 204 9.96 -17.09 6.59
C THR A 204 9.31 -18.30 5.93
N VAL A 205 9.44 -18.51 4.61
CA VAL A 205 8.88 -19.71 3.94
C VAL A 205 9.59 -21.01 4.33
N VAL A 206 10.92 -21.01 4.50
CA VAL A 206 11.70 -22.18 4.96
C VAL A 206 11.39 -22.49 6.41
N TRP A 207 11.25 -21.47 7.26
CA TRP A 207 10.84 -21.61 8.66
C TRP A 207 9.38 -21.99 8.83
N ASP A 208 8.46 -21.43 8.03
CA ASP A 208 7.05 -21.83 8.02
C ASP A 208 6.93 -23.32 7.65
N ARG A 209 7.77 -23.82 6.73
CA ARG A 209 7.84 -25.25 6.42
C ARG A 209 8.45 -26.07 7.56
N ALA A 210 9.50 -25.59 8.22
CA ALA A 210 10.13 -26.28 9.34
C ALA A 210 9.21 -26.32 10.58
N LEU A 211 8.52 -25.23 10.89
CA LEU A 211 7.54 -25.12 11.97
C LEU A 211 6.24 -25.86 11.65
N ALA A 212 5.78 -25.87 10.39
CA ALA A 212 4.62 -26.66 9.98
C ALA A 212 4.87 -28.18 10.02
N LYS A 213 6.15 -28.61 9.98
CA LYS A 213 6.61 -29.99 10.17
C LYS A 213 6.76 -30.38 11.65
N LEU A 214 6.68 -29.44 12.60
CA LEU A 214 6.54 -29.78 14.02
C LEU A 214 5.09 -30.22 14.24
N ILE A 215 4.89 -31.53 14.15
CA ILE A 215 3.62 -32.25 14.15
C ILE A 215 2.97 -32.13 15.53
N TYR A 216 1.87 -31.39 15.61
CA TYR A 216 0.81 -31.61 16.59
C TYR A 216 -0.46 -32.00 15.83
N PRO A 217 -1.20 -33.05 16.24
CA PRO A 217 -2.48 -33.39 15.64
C PRO A 217 -3.51 -32.27 15.91
N GLU A 218 -4.26 -31.90 14.87
CA GLU A 218 -5.50 -31.11 14.91
C GLU A 218 -5.48 -29.79 15.72
N GLY A 219 -4.62 -28.85 15.31
CA GLY A 219 -4.71 -27.46 15.78
C GLY A 219 -5.97 -26.76 15.25
N LYS A 220 -6.75 -26.14 16.14
CA LYS A 220 -7.98 -25.41 15.81
C LYS A 220 -7.73 -24.10 15.06
N VAL A 221 -6.55 -23.49 15.24
CA VAL A 221 -6.23 -22.16 14.71
C VAL A 221 -5.02 -22.23 13.79
N GLY A 222 -5.19 -21.85 12.52
CA GLY A 222 -4.10 -21.63 11.57
C GLY A 222 -3.61 -20.18 11.57
N ILE A 223 -2.31 -19.95 11.69
CA ILE A 223 -1.69 -18.62 11.52
C ILE A 223 -0.86 -18.57 10.23
N TYR A 224 -0.94 -17.48 9.49
CA TYR A 224 -0.15 -17.29 8.27
C TYR A 224 0.34 -15.85 8.15
N ARG A 225 1.65 -15.68 7.92
CA ARG A 225 2.32 -14.37 7.69
C ARG A 225 1.79 -13.26 8.61
N LEU A 226 2.09 -13.35 9.91
CA LEU A 226 1.71 -12.34 10.91
C LEU A 226 2.66 -11.12 10.94
N TYR A 227 3.72 -11.13 10.13
CA TYR A 227 4.77 -10.09 10.14
C TYR A 227 5.57 -10.05 11.46
N TRP A 228 5.60 -11.16 12.20
CA TRP A 228 6.29 -11.32 13.49
C TRP A 228 7.63 -12.04 13.33
N THR A 229 8.52 -11.90 14.31
CA THR A 229 9.80 -12.64 14.29
C THR A 229 9.57 -14.12 14.62
N VAL A 230 10.51 -14.99 14.24
CA VAL A 230 10.46 -16.42 14.60
C VAL A 230 10.40 -16.59 16.12
N ALA A 231 11.13 -15.78 16.88
CA ALA A 231 11.13 -15.82 18.35
C ALA A 231 9.74 -15.51 18.93
N ASP A 232 9.04 -14.52 18.36
CA ASP A 232 7.67 -14.19 18.75
C ASP A 232 6.73 -15.36 18.45
N VAL A 233 6.80 -15.93 17.24
CA VAL A 233 5.95 -17.09 16.88
C VAL A 233 6.20 -18.25 17.82
N VAL A 234 7.46 -18.60 18.13
CA VAL A 234 7.78 -19.68 19.08
C VAL A 234 7.22 -19.38 20.48
N ARG A 235 7.31 -18.13 20.94
CA ARG A 235 6.74 -17.73 22.24
C ARG A 235 5.22 -17.89 22.25
N LEU A 236 4.53 -17.46 21.18
CA LEU A 236 3.09 -17.67 21.02
C LEU A 236 2.72 -19.15 21.07
N LEU A 237 3.42 -20.00 20.31
CA LEU A 237 3.12 -21.44 20.25
C LEU A 237 3.26 -22.12 21.61
N ARG A 238 4.26 -21.73 22.41
CA ARG A 238 4.42 -22.20 23.79
C ARG A 238 3.24 -21.77 24.67
N SER A 239 2.82 -20.51 24.58
CA SER A 239 1.67 -19.99 25.34
C SER A 239 0.34 -20.62 24.92
N ALA A 240 0.20 -21.02 23.66
CA ALA A 240 -1.02 -21.59 23.08
C ALA A 240 -1.20 -23.09 23.28
N LYS A 241 -0.22 -23.78 23.87
CA LYS A 241 -0.31 -25.21 24.26
C LYS A 241 -0.86 -26.13 23.15
N GLY A 242 -0.40 -25.92 21.92
CA GLY A 242 -0.77 -26.75 20.75
C GLY A 242 -2.05 -26.36 20.00
N GLN A 243 -2.78 -25.33 20.43
CA GLN A 243 -4.03 -24.90 19.77
C GLN A 243 -3.80 -24.12 18.46
N ILE A 244 -2.62 -23.51 18.31
CA ILE A 244 -2.24 -22.67 17.18
C ILE A 244 -1.19 -23.38 16.33
N ARG A 245 -1.34 -23.30 15.00
CA ARG A 245 -0.43 -23.90 14.02
C ARG A 245 -0.01 -22.91 12.93
N PRO A 246 1.30 -22.75 12.66
CA PRO A 246 1.77 -22.04 11.48
C PRO A 246 1.42 -22.79 10.18
N MET A 247 0.92 -22.04 9.19
CA MET A 247 0.63 -22.55 7.86
C MET A 247 1.70 -22.11 6.87
N SER A 248 1.91 -22.91 5.82
CA SER A 248 2.88 -22.60 4.77
C SER A 248 2.28 -22.82 3.39
N PHE A 249 2.60 -21.92 2.47
CA PHE A 249 2.18 -21.97 1.07
C PHE A 249 3.40 -21.82 0.17
N ARG A 250 3.34 -22.42 -1.03
CA ARG A 250 4.42 -22.29 -2.00
C ARG A 250 4.44 -20.86 -2.58
N PRO A 251 5.62 -20.38 -3.04
CA PRO A 251 5.71 -19.14 -3.80
C PRO A 251 4.81 -19.16 -5.06
N MET A 252 4.40 -17.98 -5.49
CA MET A 252 3.41 -17.75 -6.55
C MET A 252 3.82 -18.31 -7.92
N THR A 253 5.13 -18.35 -8.22
CA THR A 253 5.70 -18.85 -9.49
C THR A 253 5.37 -20.32 -9.80
N SER A 254 4.74 -21.05 -8.88
CA SER A 254 4.31 -22.43 -9.09
C SER A 254 2.87 -22.59 -9.59
N LEU A 255 2.11 -21.50 -9.76
CA LEU A 255 0.66 -21.57 -9.98
C LEU A 255 0.27 -21.82 -11.43
N VAL A 256 0.95 -21.20 -12.38
CA VAL A 256 0.40 -21.03 -13.73
C VAL A 256 1.35 -21.56 -14.79
N SER A 257 0.83 -22.38 -15.70
CA SER A 257 1.45 -22.60 -17.01
C SER A 257 1.29 -21.32 -17.87
N GLU A 258 2.07 -21.12 -18.93
CA GLU A 258 1.80 -20.02 -19.87
C GLU A 258 0.47 -20.28 -20.58
N ALA A 259 -0.65 -19.84 -19.99
CA ALA A 259 -1.94 -19.97 -20.61
C ALA A 259 -2.10 -18.95 -21.74
N VAL A 260 -2.60 -19.43 -22.87
CA VAL A 260 -3.09 -18.56 -23.94
C VAL A 260 -4.34 -17.86 -23.43
N ARG A 261 -4.34 -16.53 -23.45
CA ARG A 261 -5.50 -15.71 -23.05
C ARG A 261 -6.69 -16.03 -23.96
N ASP A 262 -7.81 -16.40 -23.36
CA ASP A 262 -9.00 -16.83 -24.09
C ASP A 262 -9.91 -15.63 -24.39
N GLY A 263 -10.07 -15.31 -25.67
CA GLY A 263 -10.88 -14.17 -26.12
C GLY A 263 -12.37 -14.33 -25.81
N ALA A 264 -12.91 -15.55 -25.92
CA ALA A 264 -14.33 -15.83 -25.70
C ALA A 264 -14.69 -15.71 -24.22
N LEU A 265 -13.83 -16.22 -23.33
CA LEU A 265 -14.03 -16.06 -21.88
C LEU A 265 -13.99 -14.59 -21.45
N ARG A 266 -13.11 -13.79 -22.06
CA ARG A 266 -13.00 -12.35 -21.76
C ARG A 266 -14.20 -11.57 -22.30
N GLU A 267 -14.68 -11.90 -23.50
CA GLU A 267 -15.91 -11.33 -24.03
C GLU A 267 -17.11 -11.67 -23.14
N GLN A 268 -17.23 -12.93 -22.71
CA GLN A 268 -18.28 -13.36 -21.79
C GLN A 268 -18.23 -12.60 -20.46
N LEU A 269 -17.02 -12.36 -19.91
CA LEU A 269 -16.84 -11.56 -18.70
C LEU A 269 -17.28 -10.10 -18.88
N GLY A 270 -17.06 -9.53 -20.08
CA GLY A 270 -17.42 -8.15 -20.41
C GLY A 270 -18.87 -7.95 -20.88
N ALA A 271 -19.58 -9.01 -21.25
CA ALA A 271 -20.90 -8.95 -21.90
C ALA A 271 -22.00 -8.27 -21.06
N GLY A 272 -21.77 -8.06 -19.77
CA GLY A 272 -22.70 -7.40 -18.84
C GLY A 272 -22.27 -6.01 -18.38
N ALA A 273 -21.36 -5.32 -19.06
CA ALA A 273 -20.91 -3.99 -18.66
C ALA A 273 -22.04 -2.94 -18.79
N HIS A 274 -22.50 -2.40 -17.66
CA HIS A 274 -23.54 -1.38 -17.57
C HIS A 274 -23.31 -0.46 -16.37
N GLY A 275 -24.02 0.66 -16.31
CA GLY A 275 -23.88 1.68 -15.27
C GLY A 275 -23.62 3.07 -15.86
N ASP A 276 -23.11 3.98 -15.03
CA ASP A 276 -22.56 5.23 -15.53
C ASP A 276 -21.32 5.01 -16.42
N GLU A 277 -20.80 6.09 -17.00
CA GLU A 277 -19.67 6.05 -17.92
C GLU A 277 -18.47 5.30 -17.31
N PHE A 278 -18.10 5.61 -16.06
CA PHE A 278 -16.93 5.01 -15.45
C PHE A 278 -17.16 3.55 -15.09
N LEU A 279 -18.30 3.18 -14.48
CA LEU A 279 -18.57 1.79 -14.13
C LEU A 279 -18.56 0.88 -15.38
N ARG A 280 -19.13 1.35 -16.49
CA ARG A 280 -19.10 0.62 -17.76
C ARG A 280 -17.65 0.42 -18.25
N LEU A 281 -16.85 1.50 -18.29
CA LEU A 281 -15.43 1.42 -18.67
C LEU A 281 -14.64 0.48 -17.75
N ALA A 282 -14.91 0.56 -16.45
CA ALA A 282 -14.24 -0.25 -15.43
C ALA A 282 -14.55 -1.74 -15.62
N LEU A 283 -15.78 -2.12 -15.94
CA LEU A 283 -16.17 -3.51 -16.20
C LEU A 283 -15.56 -4.03 -17.52
N GLU A 284 -15.59 -3.22 -18.59
CA GLU A 284 -14.96 -3.55 -19.88
C GLU A 284 -13.45 -3.78 -19.72
N LEU A 285 -12.76 -2.88 -19.01
CA LEU A 285 -11.32 -2.98 -18.77
C LEU A 285 -11.01 -4.08 -17.75
N THR A 286 -11.88 -4.33 -16.78
CA THR A 286 -11.71 -5.49 -15.88
C THR A 286 -11.71 -6.79 -16.67
N ALA A 287 -12.61 -6.97 -17.64
CA ALA A 287 -12.62 -8.16 -18.48
C ALA A 287 -11.31 -8.33 -19.28
N LEU A 288 -10.73 -7.21 -19.73
CA LEU A 288 -9.47 -7.19 -20.45
C LEU A 288 -8.25 -7.41 -19.54
N TYR A 289 -8.23 -6.86 -18.32
CA TYR A 289 -7.06 -6.88 -17.45
C TYR A 289 -7.12 -7.98 -16.39
N LEU A 290 -8.25 -8.67 -16.21
CA LEU A 290 -8.38 -9.72 -15.22
C LEU A 290 -7.25 -10.74 -15.41
N PRO A 291 -6.44 -10.98 -14.36
CA PRO A 291 -5.32 -11.89 -14.41
C PRO A 291 -5.76 -13.29 -14.80
N SER A 292 -4.93 -13.96 -15.59
CA SER A 292 -5.27 -15.28 -16.08
C SER A 292 -5.39 -16.30 -14.95
N LEU A 293 -4.76 -16.05 -13.81
CA LEU A 293 -4.94 -16.84 -12.60
C LEU A 293 -6.40 -16.92 -12.12
N TYR A 294 -7.22 -15.88 -12.33
CA TYR A 294 -8.62 -15.85 -11.87
C TYR A 294 -9.64 -16.25 -12.94
N LEU A 295 -9.20 -16.34 -14.20
CA LEU A 295 -10.04 -16.68 -15.34
C LEU A 295 -9.55 -17.98 -15.96
N GLU A 296 -8.59 -17.93 -16.89
CA GLU A 296 -8.17 -19.10 -17.66
C GLU A 296 -7.60 -20.24 -16.77
N ASN A 297 -6.86 -19.90 -15.71
CA ASN A 297 -6.13 -20.86 -14.87
C ASN A 297 -6.75 -21.09 -13.49
N TYR A 298 -7.95 -20.55 -13.26
CA TYR A 298 -8.59 -20.59 -11.95
C TYR A 298 -8.71 -21.99 -11.37
N LYS A 299 -9.18 -22.96 -12.18
CA LYS A 299 -9.40 -24.35 -11.73
C LYS A 299 -8.09 -25.02 -11.30
N GLU A 300 -7.02 -24.84 -12.06
CA GLU A 300 -5.70 -25.38 -11.74
C GLU A 300 -5.11 -24.72 -10.48
N ALA A 301 -5.15 -23.38 -10.42
CA ALA A 301 -4.66 -22.61 -9.29
C ALA A 301 -5.38 -23.00 -7.98
N ARG A 302 -6.70 -23.14 -8.04
CA ARG A 302 -7.54 -23.61 -6.92
C ARG A 302 -7.15 -25.01 -6.48
N ALA A 303 -7.03 -25.96 -7.41
CA ALA A 303 -6.66 -27.34 -7.09
C ALA A 303 -5.28 -27.42 -6.39
N LYS A 304 -4.27 -26.71 -6.92
CA LYS A 304 -2.93 -26.63 -6.31
C LYS A 304 -2.94 -26.00 -4.92
N SER A 305 -3.76 -24.97 -4.72
CA SER A 305 -3.88 -24.28 -3.44
C SER A 305 -4.45 -25.19 -2.34
N LEU A 306 -5.39 -26.06 -2.71
CA LEU A 306 -6.07 -26.99 -1.79
C LEU A 306 -5.34 -28.33 -1.56
N ALA A 307 -4.46 -28.74 -2.46
CA ALA A 307 -3.81 -30.05 -2.42
C ALA A 307 -3.12 -30.33 -1.07
N GLY A 308 -3.58 -31.39 -0.39
CA GLY A 308 -3.04 -31.88 0.88
C GLY A 308 -3.27 -30.98 2.11
N LYS A 309 -4.20 -30.01 2.03
CA LYS A 309 -4.43 -29.03 3.12
C LYS A 309 -5.81 -29.12 3.77
N LYS A 310 -6.52 -30.24 3.60
CA LYS A 310 -7.78 -30.55 4.31
C LYS A 310 -7.52 -31.56 5.44
N PRO A 311 -8.32 -31.54 6.54
CA PRO A 311 -9.41 -30.61 6.83
C PRO A 311 -8.93 -29.17 7.11
N PHE A 312 -9.82 -28.19 6.98
CA PHE A 312 -9.53 -26.79 7.31
C PHE A 312 -9.53 -26.58 8.84
N PRO A 313 -8.71 -25.65 9.37
CA PRO A 313 -8.77 -25.27 10.79
C PRO A 313 -10.10 -24.56 11.11
N GLU A 314 -10.52 -24.53 12.38
CA GLU A 314 -11.73 -23.80 12.83
C GLU A 314 -11.57 -22.28 12.65
N THR A 315 -10.34 -21.77 12.75
CA THR A 315 -10.02 -20.35 12.58
C THR A 315 -8.73 -20.17 11.78
N ILE A 316 -8.69 -19.18 10.89
CA ILE A 316 -7.48 -18.72 10.21
C ILE A 316 -7.23 -17.27 10.59
N ILE A 317 -5.97 -16.97 10.91
CA ILE A 317 -5.52 -15.64 11.28
C ILE A 317 -4.35 -15.22 10.40
N SER A 318 -4.45 -14.05 9.78
CA SER A 318 -3.36 -13.48 8.99
C SER A 318 -3.31 -11.96 9.09
N SER A 319 -2.11 -11.39 8.97
CA SER A 319 -1.95 -9.94 8.89
C SER A 319 -1.82 -9.46 7.43
N VAL A 320 -1.06 -10.17 6.59
CA VAL A 320 -0.81 -9.75 5.18
C VAL A 320 -1.21 -10.80 4.15
N GLY A 321 -1.56 -12.01 4.58
CA GLY A 321 -1.83 -13.14 3.69
C GLY A 321 -3.03 -12.90 2.79
N TYR A 322 -4.10 -12.32 3.33
CA TYR A 322 -5.34 -12.06 2.59
C TYR A 322 -5.17 -11.08 1.44
N PHE A 323 -4.06 -10.33 1.40
CA PHE A 323 -3.79 -9.37 0.34
C PHE A 323 -2.71 -9.87 -0.62
N GLY A 324 -1.59 -10.38 -0.08
CA GLY A 324 -0.36 -10.61 -0.86
C GLY A 324 -0.04 -12.06 -1.26
N SER A 325 -0.96 -13.02 -1.12
CA SER A 325 -0.68 -14.42 -1.44
C SER A 325 -1.84 -15.12 -2.14
N GLU A 326 -1.70 -15.39 -3.44
CA GLU A 326 -2.73 -16.05 -4.25
C GLU A 326 -3.11 -17.45 -3.72
N HIS A 327 -2.12 -18.28 -3.38
CA HIS A 327 -2.36 -19.60 -2.79
C HIS A 327 -3.17 -19.51 -1.49
N PHE A 328 -2.80 -18.56 -0.62
CA PHE A 328 -3.49 -18.41 0.66
C PHE A 328 -4.88 -17.81 0.48
N LYS A 329 -5.09 -16.86 -0.43
CA LYS A 329 -6.41 -16.30 -0.72
C LYS A 329 -7.39 -17.38 -1.21
N LEU A 330 -6.98 -18.19 -2.19
CA LEU A 330 -7.77 -19.33 -2.66
C LEU A 330 -8.06 -20.33 -1.52
N TYR A 331 -7.06 -20.68 -0.72
CA TYR A 331 -7.24 -21.57 0.43
C TYR A 331 -8.19 -21.00 1.49
N ALA A 332 -8.04 -19.72 1.85
CA ALA A 332 -8.82 -19.06 2.88
C ALA A 332 -10.28 -18.85 2.44
N ALA A 333 -10.51 -18.55 1.16
CA ALA A 333 -11.84 -18.43 0.60
C ALA A 333 -12.59 -19.77 0.67
N GLU A 334 -11.93 -20.87 0.31
CA GLU A 334 -12.48 -22.23 0.43
C GLU A 334 -12.72 -22.67 1.87
N ALA A 335 -11.80 -22.30 2.77
CA ALA A 335 -11.94 -22.56 4.20
C ALA A 335 -13.17 -21.82 4.76
N ALA A 336 -13.37 -20.57 4.37
CA ALA A 336 -14.51 -19.76 4.81
C ALA A 336 -15.86 -20.32 4.34
N GLU A 337 -15.96 -20.76 3.09
CA GLU A 337 -17.14 -21.49 2.56
C GLU A 337 -17.44 -22.77 3.36
N SER A 338 -16.38 -23.40 3.89
CA SER A 338 -16.49 -24.60 4.75
C SER A 338 -16.73 -24.27 6.23
N GLY A 339 -17.01 -23.01 6.59
CA GLY A 339 -17.33 -22.58 7.95
C GLY A 339 -16.14 -22.11 8.80
N THR A 340 -14.94 -21.99 8.23
CA THR A 340 -13.76 -21.48 8.95
C THR A 340 -13.89 -19.99 9.27
N GLU A 341 -13.64 -19.62 10.52
CA GLU A 341 -13.61 -18.21 10.93
C GLU A 341 -12.33 -17.52 10.42
N LEU A 342 -12.45 -16.44 9.65
CA LEU A 342 -11.31 -15.61 9.25
C LEU A 342 -11.13 -14.44 10.22
N ARG A 343 -9.90 -14.20 10.70
CA ARG A 343 -9.55 -13.05 11.54
C ARG A 343 -8.34 -12.30 10.96
N GLY A 344 -8.42 -10.98 10.94
CA GLY A 344 -7.38 -10.09 10.43
C GLY A 344 -6.61 -9.40 11.54
N MET A 345 -5.46 -8.82 11.22
CA MET A 345 -4.76 -7.94 12.16
C MET A 345 -3.96 -6.85 11.46
N GLN A 346 -3.89 -5.70 12.12
CA GLN A 346 -3.02 -4.59 11.78
C GLN A 346 -1.56 -5.02 11.69
N HIS A 347 -0.87 -4.59 10.63
CA HIS A 347 0.55 -4.90 10.38
C HIS A 347 1.45 -3.67 10.17
N GLY A 348 0.87 -2.48 10.10
CA GLY A 348 1.59 -1.21 9.97
C GLY A 348 0.85 -0.04 10.64
N GLY A 349 1.39 1.16 10.52
CA GLY A 349 0.70 2.41 10.89
C GLY A 349 -0.35 2.83 9.87
N GLY A 350 -1.06 3.92 10.17
CA GLY A 350 -2.16 4.44 9.35
C GLY A 350 -3.53 3.80 9.63
N TYR A 351 -3.56 2.54 10.06
CA TYR A 351 -4.77 1.85 10.48
C TYR A 351 -5.44 2.58 11.65
N GLY A 352 -6.74 2.80 11.56
CA GLY A 352 -7.50 3.54 12.56
C GLY A 352 -7.26 5.06 12.57
N MET A 353 -6.30 5.56 11.79
CA MET A 353 -5.88 6.97 11.78
C MET A 353 -6.20 7.66 10.45
N ALA A 354 -5.85 7.03 9.33
CA ALA A 354 -6.07 7.60 8.00
C ALA A 354 -7.56 7.77 7.69
N GLN A 355 -7.92 8.92 7.13
CA GLN A 355 -9.29 9.23 6.74
C GLN A 355 -9.83 8.22 5.72
N CYS A 356 -9.11 8.05 4.60
CA CYS A 356 -9.38 7.06 3.56
C CYS A 356 -8.30 5.98 3.60
N PHE A 357 -8.69 4.73 3.87
CA PHE A 357 -7.77 3.59 3.83
C PHE A 357 -8.42 2.29 3.33
N PRO A 358 -8.62 2.15 2.00
CA PRO A 358 -9.31 1.00 1.40
C PRO A 358 -8.69 -0.37 1.74
N HIS A 359 -7.39 -0.40 2.04
CA HIS A 359 -6.71 -1.63 2.46
C HIS A 359 -7.21 -2.13 3.82
N GLU A 360 -7.35 -1.21 4.79
CA GLU A 360 -7.96 -1.52 6.09
C GLU A 360 -9.42 -1.98 5.91
N GLU A 361 -10.19 -1.25 5.11
CA GLU A 361 -11.60 -1.57 4.85
C GLU A 361 -11.76 -2.96 4.25
N HIS A 362 -10.95 -3.30 3.25
CA HIS A 362 -10.94 -4.62 2.63
C HIS A 362 -10.61 -5.73 3.64
N GLU A 363 -9.53 -5.60 4.40
CA GLU A 363 -9.13 -6.60 5.40
C GLU A 363 -10.21 -6.79 6.48
N ARG A 364 -10.87 -5.70 6.90
CA ARG A 364 -12.00 -5.75 7.81
C ARG A 364 -13.19 -6.43 7.15
N ALA A 365 -13.54 -6.13 5.91
CA ALA A 365 -14.72 -6.67 5.23
C ALA A 365 -14.69 -8.20 5.11
N ILE A 366 -13.52 -8.80 4.86
CA ILE A 366 -13.37 -10.25 4.68
C ILE A 366 -13.18 -11.04 5.99
N THR A 367 -13.01 -10.36 7.12
CA THR A 367 -12.76 -10.99 8.41
C THR A 367 -13.97 -10.86 9.33
N SER A 368 -14.12 -11.80 10.25
CA SER A 368 -15.14 -11.75 11.31
C SER A 368 -14.67 -10.93 12.52
N ARG A 369 -13.35 -10.88 12.75
CA ARG A 369 -12.68 -10.04 13.75
C ARG A 369 -11.42 -9.42 13.16
N TYR A 370 -11.12 -8.19 13.57
CA TYR A 370 -9.92 -7.48 13.16
C TYR A 370 -9.16 -6.98 14.40
N TYR A 371 -7.88 -7.34 14.52
CA TYR A 371 -7.06 -6.96 15.66
C TYR A 371 -6.28 -5.67 15.39
N ALA A 372 -6.50 -4.66 16.23
CA ALA A 372 -5.91 -3.32 16.18
C ALA A 372 -4.91 -3.10 17.33
N TRP A 373 -4.11 -2.04 17.21
CA TRP A 373 -3.12 -1.66 18.22
C TRP A 373 -3.58 -0.52 19.13
N GLY A 374 -4.84 -0.47 19.55
CA GLY A 374 -5.34 0.49 20.55
C GLY A 374 -6.68 1.13 20.18
N TRP A 375 -6.95 1.27 18.88
CA TRP A 375 -8.12 1.97 18.36
C TRP A 375 -9.35 1.08 18.16
N GLY A 376 -9.28 -0.19 18.59
CA GLY A 376 -10.43 -1.08 18.57
C GLY A 376 -11.49 -0.69 19.60
N GLY A 377 -12.76 -0.74 19.21
CA GLY A 377 -13.87 -0.61 20.15
C GLY A 377 -13.88 -1.76 21.17
N GLY A 378 -14.55 -1.56 22.31
CA GLY A 378 -14.68 -2.57 23.37
C GLY A 378 -15.27 -3.92 22.90
N LYS A 379 -15.52 -4.85 23.83
CA LYS A 379 -15.78 -6.30 23.54
C LYS A 379 -16.86 -6.63 22.48
N LYS A 380 -17.78 -5.72 22.14
CA LYS A 380 -18.83 -5.92 21.11
C LYS A 380 -18.41 -5.46 19.70
N SER A 381 -17.26 -4.80 19.56
CA SER A 381 -16.74 -4.33 18.29
C SER A 381 -16.09 -5.45 17.50
N LYS A 382 -16.27 -5.43 16.18
CA LYS A 382 -15.52 -6.26 15.22
C LYS A 382 -14.01 -5.98 15.28
N VAL A 383 -13.64 -4.74 15.60
CA VAL A 383 -12.25 -4.32 15.79
C VAL A 383 -11.90 -4.41 17.26
N MET A 384 -10.91 -5.22 17.62
CA MET A 384 -10.48 -5.46 19.00
C MET A 384 -8.99 -5.15 19.20
N ASN A 385 -8.62 -4.70 20.39
CA ASN A 385 -7.22 -4.43 20.71
C ASN A 385 -6.44 -5.70 21.04
N LEU A 386 -5.29 -5.87 20.39
CA LEU A 386 -4.36 -6.96 20.63
C LEU A 386 -2.94 -6.41 20.80
N PRO A 387 -2.19 -6.82 21.83
CA PRO A 387 -0.88 -6.25 22.08
C PRO A 387 0.11 -6.63 20.97
N ARG A 388 0.88 -5.65 20.51
CA ARG A 388 1.91 -5.86 19.49
C ARG A 388 3.13 -6.60 20.09
N PRO A 389 3.59 -7.73 19.50
CA PRO A 389 4.73 -8.50 20.04
C PRO A 389 6.08 -7.79 20.00
N LYS A 390 6.27 -6.92 19.00
CA LYS A 390 7.58 -6.33 18.64
C LYS A 390 8.14 -5.34 19.65
N LEU A 391 7.35 -4.89 20.62
CA LEU A 391 7.74 -3.81 21.52
C LEU A 391 7.61 -4.29 22.96
N LYS A 392 8.75 -4.64 23.56
CA LYS A 392 8.86 -4.67 25.02
C LYS A 392 8.92 -3.22 25.46
N VAL A 393 7.98 -2.79 26.31
CA VAL A 393 8.11 -1.58 27.11
C VAL A 393 9.30 -1.80 28.05
N ARG A 394 10.50 -1.55 27.55
CA ARG A 394 11.69 -1.38 28.36
C ARG A 394 12.25 -0.04 27.95
N THR A 395 12.42 0.84 28.93
CA THR A 395 13.30 2.00 28.87
C THR A 395 14.62 1.52 28.30
N VAL A 396 14.92 1.92 27.06
CA VAL A 396 16.19 1.59 26.46
C VAL A 396 17.22 2.46 27.15
N GLY A 397 18.08 1.85 27.97
CA GLY A 397 19.33 2.50 28.34
C GLY A 397 20.11 2.77 27.06
N VAL A 398 20.31 4.05 26.72
CA VAL A 398 20.90 4.50 25.45
C VAL A 398 22.28 3.88 25.30
N ARG A 399 22.42 2.86 24.45
CA ARG A 399 23.73 2.34 24.06
C ARG A 399 24.16 3.10 22.81
N GLN A 400 24.67 4.29 23.05
CA GLN A 400 25.15 5.26 22.05
C GLN A 400 26.00 4.61 20.96
N ARG A 401 25.54 4.68 19.70
CA ARG A 401 26.37 4.38 18.51
C ARG A 401 25.97 5.28 17.34
N LYS A 402 26.95 6.09 16.88
CA LYS A 402 27.04 6.90 15.64
C LYS A 402 25.71 7.40 15.06
N GLY A 403 25.39 8.67 15.36
CA GLY A 403 24.28 9.44 14.79
C GLY A 403 23.38 9.98 15.90
N ARG A 404 23.54 11.27 16.25
CA ARG A 404 22.74 11.89 17.33
C ARG A 404 21.32 12.17 16.88
N LEU A 405 21.14 12.56 15.61
CA LEU A 405 19.84 12.81 15.00
C LEU A 405 19.54 11.76 13.92
N LEU A 406 18.39 11.10 14.02
CA LEU A 406 17.89 10.20 12.97
C LEU A 406 16.66 10.83 12.31
N PHE A 407 16.77 11.08 11.00
CA PHE A 407 15.64 11.51 10.19
C PHE A 407 15.05 10.30 9.44
N VAL A 408 13.84 9.89 9.83
CA VAL A 408 13.11 8.78 9.22
C VAL A 408 12.08 9.35 8.24
N SER A 409 12.30 9.09 6.95
CA SER A 409 11.43 9.56 5.87
C SER A 409 10.78 8.39 5.13
N SER A 410 9.60 8.63 4.59
CA SER A 410 8.83 7.69 3.78
C SER A 410 9.11 7.89 2.28
N SER A 411 8.45 7.08 1.46
CA SER A 411 8.40 7.26 0.01
C SER A 411 7.05 6.77 -0.50
N SER A 412 6.64 7.25 -1.67
CA SER A 412 5.39 6.84 -2.31
C SER A 412 5.62 6.46 -3.78
N SER A 413 4.64 5.82 -4.42
CA SER A 413 4.77 5.52 -5.85
C SER A 413 4.64 6.80 -6.68
N LEU A 414 5.29 6.86 -7.85
CA LEU A 414 5.09 7.93 -8.83
C LEU A 414 3.64 7.95 -9.34
N TYR A 415 3.07 6.75 -9.53
CA TYR A 415 1.70 6.56 -9.97
C TYR A 415 0.81 6.13 -8.81
N ARG A 416 -0.44 6.61 -8.80
CA ARG A 416 -1.41 6.19 -7.81
C ARG A 416 -1.79 4.72 -8.04
N LEU A 417 -1.45 3.87 -7.05
CA LEU A 417 -1.85 2.46 -7.01
C LEU A 417 -3.27 2.27 -6.46
N ARG A 418 -3.67 3.19 -5.56
CA ARG A 418 -4.99 3.29 -4.97
C ARG A 418 -5.18 4.66 -4.31
N PHE A 419 -6.42 5.07 -4.08
CA PHE A 419 -6.74 6.16 -3.16
C PHE A 419 -6.40 5.75 -1.73
N SER A 420 -5.75 6.64 -0.99
CA SER A 420 -5.24 6.41 0.36
C SER A 420 -4.75 7.74 0.93
N SER A 421 -5.12 8.06 2.17
CA SER A 421 -4.62 9.25 2.88
C SER A 421 -3.16 9.12 3.35
N LEU A 422 -2.51 7.99 3.09
CA LEU A 422 -1.12 7.72 3.47
C LEU A 422 -0.10 8.20 2.42
N GLY A 423 -0.03 9.51 2.19
CA GLY A 423 1.11 10.17 1.54
C GLY A 423 1.23 10.00 0.02
N THR A 424 0.26 10.48 -0.77
CA THR A 424 0.26 10.33 -2.24
C THR A 424 0.66 11.58 -3.03
N TRP A 425 1.33 12.53 -2.41
CA TRP A 425 1.62 13.85 -3.00
C TRP A 425 3.13 14.03 -3.15
N LYS A 426 3.71 13.75 -4.32
CA LYS A 426 5.16 13.68 -4.47
C LYS A 426 5.79 15.07 -4.28
N LYS A 427 5.34 16.10 -4.99
CA LYS A 427 6.02 17.42 -4.94
C LYS A 427 5.98 18.05 -3.56
N ALA A 428 4.81 18.07 -2.93
CA ALA A 428 4.66 18.66 -1.59
C ALA A 428 5.50 17.90 -0.55
N TYR A 429 5.50 16.57 -0.60
CA TYR A 429 6.31 15.75 0.30
C TYR A 429 7.83 15.91 0.07
N ASP A 430 8.27 15.95 -1.18
CA ASP A 430 9.68 16.18 -1.53
C ASP A 430 10.14 17.59 -1.12
N PHE A 431 9.22 18.58 -1.19
CA PHE A 431 9.47 19.95 -0.76
C PHE A 431 9.71 20.04 0.74
N ASP A 432 8.85 19.44 1.57
CA ASP A 432 9.01 19.43 3.02
C ASP A 432 10.32 18.75 3.44
N ARG A 433 10.59 17.57 2.86
CA ARG A 433 11.83 16.83 3.10
C ARG A 433 13.07 17.65 2.74
N THR A 434 13.06 18.32 1.58
CA THR A 434 14.18 19.13 1.12
C THR A 434 14.34 20.39 1.97
N THR A 435 13.24 21.02 2.37
CA THR A 435 13.20 22.22 3.20
C THR A 435 13.70 21.95 4.61
N PHE A 436 13.31 20.82 5.21
CA PHE A 436 13.81 20.39 6.50
C PHE A 436 15.34 20.28 6.46
N VAL A 437 15.86 19.48 5.54
CA VAL A 437 17.30 19.21 5.42
C VAL A 437 18.11 20.46 5.10
N SER A 438 17.63 21.33 4.20
CA SER A 438 18.34 22.57 3.86
C SER A 438 18.38 23.58 5.01
N SER A 439 17.38 23.53 5.91
CA SER A 439 17.27 24.44 7.05
C SER A 439 18.09 24.00 8.27
N LEU A 440 18.64 22.77 8.27
CA LEU A 440 19.58 22.32 9.29
C LEU A 440 20.94 23.00 9.13
N THR A 441 21.53 23.43 10.24
CA THR A 441 22.92 23.89 10.25
C THR A 441 23.86 22.82 9.70
N THR A 442 24.97 23.23 9.09
CA THR A 442 25.96 22.30 8.53
C THR A 442 26.52 21.34 9.59
N ALA A 443 26.67 21.80 10.84
CA ALA A 443 27.09 20.97 11.95
C ALA A 443 26.08 19.85 12.23
N LEU A 444 24.80 20.20 12.36
CA LEU A 444 23.74 19.23 12.62
C LEU A 444 23.52 18.27 11.44
N ARG A 445 23.65 18.74 10.19
CA ARG A 445 23.62 17.86 9.00
C ARG A 445 24.68 16.74 9.07
N ARG A 446 25.89 17.04 9.53
CA ARG A 446 26.95 16.02 9.72
C ARG A 446 26.64 15.00 10.81
N GLU A 447 25.81 15.38 11.77
CA GLU A 447 25.33 14.50 12.85
C GLU A 447 24.03 13.76 12.50
N THR A 448 23.43 14.07 11.35
CA THR A 448 22.16 13.51 10.89
C THR A 448 22.38 12.24 10.08
N VAL A 449 21.68 11.18 10.50
CA VAL A 449 21.50 9.96 9.72
C VAL A 449 20.11 10.02 9.08
N VAL A 450 20.05 9.94 7.75
CA VAL A 450 18.80 9.84 7.00
C VAL A 450 18.49 8.38 6.72
N ARG A 451 17.25 8.00 7.02
CA ARG A 451 16.70 6.68 6.69
C ARG A 451 15.50 6.85 5.79
N LEU A 452 15.69 6.54 4.52
CA LEU A 452 14.62 6.51 3.53
C LEU A 452 13.85 5.19 3.60
N TYR A 453 12.65 5.18 3.01
CA TYR A 453 11.86 3.97 2.88
C TYR A 453 12.61 2.90 2.05
N PRO A 454 12.55 1.60 2.40
CA PRO A 454 13.34 0.56 1.72
C PRO A 454 13.02 0.37 0.23
N SER A 455 11.84 0.79 -0.22
CA SER A 455 11.47 0.79 -1.63
C SER A 455 11.54 2.21 -2.17
N SER A 456 12.28 2.41 -3.26
CA SER A 456 12.30 3.71 -3.92
C SER A 456 11.07 3.95 -4.79
N TYR A 457 10.26 2.93 -5.09
CA TYR A 457 9.12 3.00 -6.01
C TYR A 457 9.44 3.67 -7.36
N GLY A 458 10.66 3.48 -7.87
CA GLY A 458 11.13 4.12 -9.10
C GLY A 458 11.66 5.54 -8.92
N ARG A 459 11.75 6.05 -7.68
CA ARG A 459 12.35 7.35 -7.36
C ARG A 459 13.86 7.26 -7.16
N GLU A 460 14.52 8.42 -7.31
CA GLU A 460 15.95 8.61 -7.07
C GLU A 460 16.23 9.49 -5.85
N ASP A 461 15.36 9.42 -4.83
CA ASP A 461 15.38 10.24 -3.62
C ASP A 461 16.78 10.29 -2.96
N GLU A 462 17.41 9.13 -2.76
CA GLU A 462 18.73 9.03 -2.13
C GLU A 462 19.82 9.71 -2.95
N ALA A 463 19.87 9.42 -4.26
CA ALA A 463 20.90 9.95 -5.16
C ALA A 463 20.81 11.47 -5.26
N GLY A 464 19.59 12.00 -5.40
CA GLY A 464 19.32 13.44 -5.42
C GLY A 464 19.77 14.13 -4.12
N MET A 465 19.41 13.57 -2.96
CA MET A 465 19.80 14.15 -1.68
C MET A 465 21.31 14.06 -1.42
N ARG A 466 21.97 12.93 -1.74
CA ARG A 466 23.43 12.78 -1.61
C ARG A 466 24.19 13.80 -2.46
N LYS A 467 23.72 14.07 -3.68
CA LYS A 467 24.33 15.07 -4.57
C LYS A 467 24.21 16.48 -3.99
N LYS A 468 23.06 16.81 -3.39
CA LYS A 468 22.79 18.17 -2.86
C LYS A 468 23.35 18.40 -1.46
N TYR A 469 23.43 17.35 -0.64
CA TYR A 469 23.82 17.41 0.77
C TYR A 469 24.82 16.30 1.11
N PRO A 470 26.09 16.43 0.66
CA PRO A 470 27.11 15.39 0.85
C PRO A 470 27.49 15.17 2.32
N GLU A 471 27.08 16.06 3.24
CA GLU A 471 27.35 15.92 4.67
C GLU A 471 26.45 14.89 5.37
N LEU A 472 25.32 14.53 4.76
CA LEU A 472 24.37 13.59 5.34
C LEU A 472 24.90 12.16 5.28
N THR A 473 24.68 11.41 6.35
CA THR A 473 24.85 9.96 6.34
C THR A 473 23.53 9.31 5.99
N PHE A 474 23.49 8.33 5.09
CA PHE A 474 22.29 7.52 4.84
C PHE A 474 22.55 6.09 5.28
N ASP A 475 21.66 5.52 6.10
CA ASP A 475 21.82 4.16 6.64
C ASP A 475 20.51 3.37 6.70
N CYS A 476 20.44 2.33 5.87
CA CYS A 476 19.37 1.33 5.83
C CYS A 476 19.87 -0.08 6.21
N THR A 477 21.07 -0.22 6.77
CA THR A 477 21.75 -1.51 7.00
C THR A 477 21.16 -2.32 8.17
N GLN A 478 20.59 -1.63 9.16
CA GLN A 478 19.91 -2.20 10.33
C GLN A 478 18.39 -1.98 10.29
N PRO A 479 17.57 -2.71 11.07
CA PRO A 479 16.13 -2.44 11.19
C PRO A 479 15.84 -1.03 11.70
N ALA A 480 14.75 -0.40 11.23
CA ALA A 480 14.39 0.98 11.59
C ALA A 480 14.24 1.16 13.11
N LEU A 481 13.62 0.19 13.77
CA LEU A 481 13.44 0.17 15.21
C LEU A 481 14.77 0.20 15.97
N ASP A 482 15.80 -0.50 15.48
CA ASP A 482 17.10 -0.55 16.14
C ASP A 482 17.90 0.73 15.88
N ALA A 483 17.74 1.34 14.69
CA ALA A 483 18.26 2.67 14.42
C ALA A 483 17.66 3.70 15.38
N MET A 484 16.34 3.73 15.55
CA MET A 484 15.66 4.66 16.48
C MET A 484 16.18 4.50 17.91
N LYS A 485 16.37 3.27 18.40
CA LYS A 485 16.92 3.00 19.75
C LYS A 485 18.37 3.48 19.94
N GLY A 486 19.12 3.62 18.85
CA GLY A 486 20.51 4.06 18.86
C GLY A 486 20.70 5.57 18.79
N SER A 487 19.62 6.32 18.54
CA SER A 487 19.64 7.78 18.32
C SER A 487 19.26 8.56 19.56
N GLU A 488 19.73 9.81 19.66
CA GLU A 488 19.32 10.71 20.75
C GLU A 488 17.94 11.29 20.45
N VAL A 489 17.78 11.85 19.25
CA VAL A 489 16.53 12.42 18.76
C VAL A 489 16.14 11.78 17.44
N VAL A 490 14.85 11.50 17.28
CA VAL A 490 14.26 11.02 16.03
C VAL A 490 13.35 12.10 15.45
N VAL A 491 13.46 12.33 14.16
CA VAL A 491 12.56 13.20 13.41
C VAL A 491 11.85 12.36 12.36
N ILE A 492 10.53 12.51 12.26
CA ILE A 492 9.69 11.69 11.37
C ILE A 492 8.76 12.61 10.59
N ASP A 493 8.77 12.48 9.26
CA ASP A 493 7.99 13.34 8.37
C ASP A 493 6.59 12.78 8.00
N HIS A 494 6.07 11.85 8.79
CA HIS A 494 4.87 11.08 8.46
C HIS A 494 4.25 10.39 9.68
N CYS A 495 2.95 10.07 9.59
CA CYS A 495 2.15 9.51 10.69
C CYS A 495 1.92 7.98 10.61
N ILE A 496 2.91 7.20 10.14
CA ILE A 496 2.80 5.74 9.97
C ILE A 496 3.56 4.96 11.06
N THR A 497 3.98 3.73 10.79
CA THR A 497 4.58 2.78 11.74
C THR A 497 5.72 3.38 12.58
N SER A 498 6.60 4.18 11.97
CA SER A 498 7.78 4.73 12.64
C SER A 498 7.40 5.65 13.81
N MET A 499 6.36 6.48 13.63
CA MET A 499 5.81 7.35 14.68
C MET A 499 5.32 6.53 15.87
N ILE A 500 4.46 5.53 15.61
CA ILE A 500 3.93 4.66 16.66
C ILE A 500 5.07 3.97 17.42
N GLU A 501 6.08 3.47 16.70
CA GLU A 501 7.24 2.80 17.29
C GLU A 501 8.09 3.72 18.18
N ALA A 502 8.39 4.93 17.71
CA ALA A 502 9.20 5.89 18.46
C ALA A 502 8.50 6.33 19.76
N LEU A 503 7.19 6.59 19.69
CA LEU A 503 6.39 7.03 20.84
C LEU A 503 6.22 5.91 21.89
N ILE A 504 6.02 4.66 21.47
CA ILE A 504 5.98 3.51 22.39
C ILE A 504 7.32 3.33 23.11
N LEU A 505 8.44 3.50 22.40
CA LEU A 505 9.78 3.38 22.98
C LEU A 505 10.18 4.58 23.87
N ASN A 506 9.35 5.61 23.94
CA ASN A 506 9.63 6.86 24.63
C ASN A 506 10.94 7.53 24.17
N ILE A 507 11.20 7.49 22.86
CA ILE A 507 12.37 8.15 22.28
C ILE A 507 12.01 9.62 22.00
N PRO A 508 12.88 10.58 22.35
CA PRO A 508 12.70 11.99 22.00
C PRO A 508 12.42 12.17 20.51
N THR A 509 11.20 12.57 20.19
CA THR A 509 10.67 12.57 18.83
C THR A 509 10.07 13.93 18.48
N ILE A 510 10.43 14.46 17.31
CA ILE A 510 9.72 15.58 16.69
C ILE A 510 9.10 15.08 15.38
N LEU A 511 7.83 15.37 15.21
CA LEU A 511 7.03 14.99 14.06
C LEU A 511 6.79 16.22 13.19
N PHE A 512 6.85 16.06 11.87
CA PHE A 512 6.41 17.13 10.98
C PHE A 512 5.75 16.61 9.71
N TRP A 513 4.71 17.26 9.24
CA TRP A 513 4.15 17.05 7.90
C TRP A 513 3.08 18.10 7.63
N ASP A 514 2.85 18.43 6.37
CA ASP A 514 1.65 19.17 5.99
C ASP A 514 0.40 18.31 6.20
N ARG A 515 -0.49 18.78 7.08
CA ARG A 515 -1.75 18.10 7.44
C ARG A 515 -2.66 17.86 6.23
N SER A 516 -2.60 18.72 5.20
CA SER A 516 -3.39 18.56 3.97
C SER A 516 -2.99 17.31 3.18
N LEU A 517 -1.72 16.87 3.32
CA LEU A 517 -1.18 15.70 2.63
C LEU A 517 -1.47 14.38 3.35
N TRP A 518 -1.85 14.47 4.63
CA TRP A 518 -2.11 13.34 5.53
C TRP A 518 -3.46 13.49 6.23
N PRO A 519 -4.59 13.51 5.49
CA PRO A 519 -5.90 13.66 6.12
C PRO A 519 -6.19 12.48 7.05
N LEU A 520 -6.49 12.79 8.31
CA LEU A 520 -6.76 11.84 9.38
C LEU A 520 -8.22 11.90 9.83
N ARG A 521 -8.67 10.82 10.47
CA ARG A 521 -9.94 10.76 11.20
C ARG A 521 -9.89 11.68 12.41
N ASP A 522 -11.06 12.14 12.86
CA ASP A 522 -11.22 13.07 13.98
C ASP A 522 -10.51 12.59 15.25
N GLU A 523 -10.59 11.30 15.60
CA GLU A 523 -9.92 10.76 16.78
C GLU A 523 -8.40 10.90 16.69
N ALA A 524 -7.81 10.67 15.51
CA ALA A 524 -6.39 10.83 15.31
C ALA A 524 -5.98 12.31 15.23
N ASN A 525 -6.80 13.18 14.62
CA ASN A 525 -6.56 14.63 14.60
C ASN A 525 -6.48 15.21 16.02
N ARG A 526 -7.34 14.80 16.96
CA ARG A 526 -7.26 15.24 18.36
C ARG A 526 -5.91 14.95 19.00
N HIS A 527 -5.29 13.81 18.66
CA HIS A 527 -3.94 13.50 19.14
C HIS A 527 -2.88 14.38 18.47
N VAL A 528 -3.00 14.66 17.18
CA VAL A 528 -2.08 15.56 16.46
C VAL A 528 -2.19 16.99 16.99
N ASP A 529 -3.39 17.48 17.29
CA ASP A 529 -3.62 18.78 17.93
C ASP A 529 -2.95 18.85 19.29
N ALA A 530 -3.16 17.85 20.16
CA ALA A 530 -2.49 17.78 21.45
C ALA A 530 -0.96 17.69 21.34
N MET A 531 -0.45 17.01 20.30
CA MET A 531 0.99 16.96 20.00
C MET A 531 1.52 18.32 19.54
N GLU A 532 0.75 19.08 18.76
CA GLU A 532 1.12 20.44 18.33
C GLU A 532 1.20 21.39 19.52
N ASP A 533 0.21 21.35 20.42
CA ASP A 533 0.14 22.19 21.62
C ASP A 533 1.37 22.06 22.52
N VAL A 534 1.94 20.84 22.60
CA VAL A 534 3.16 20.58 23.38
C VAL A 534 4.44 20.67 22.55
N GLY A 535 4.35 20.95 21.25
CA GLY A 535 5.48 21.10 20.33
C GLY A 535 6.10 19.81 19.79
N MET A 536 5.42 18.66 19.96
CA MET A 536 5.83 17.35 19.44
C MET A 536 5.55 17.20 17.95
N PHE A 537 4.48 17.82 17.46
CA PHE A 537 4.14 17.90 16.04
C PHE A 537 4.27 19.34 15.53
N ARG A 538 4.69 19.50 14.27
CA ARG A 538 4.76 20.77 13.55
C ARG A 538 4.31 20.61 12.10
N SER A 539 3.53 21.54 11.59
CA SER A 539 3.19 21.56 10.15
C SER A 539 4.34 22.07 9.27
N SER A 540 5.34 22.74 9.85
CA SER A 540 6.45 23.37 9.13
C SER A 540 7.76 22.59 9.26
N ALA A 541 8.28 22.14 8.13
CA ALA A 541 9.61 21.57 8.01
C ALA A 541 10.72 22.53 8.46
N ARG A 542 10.56 23.83 8.22
CA ARG A 542 11.54 24.87 8.60
C ARG A 542 11.58 25.06 10.12
N GLU A 543 10.42 25.23 10.76
CA GLU A 543 10.34 25.41 12.22
C GLU A 543 10.90 24.20 12.96
N THR A 544 10.66 23.00 12.43
CA THR A 544 11.25 21.76 12.95
C THR A 544 12.78 21.82 12.94
N ALA A 545 13.38 22.28 11.85
CA ALA A 545 14.83 22.45 11.77
C ALA A 545 15.36 23.52 12.74
N GLU A 546 14.62 24.63 12.92
CA GLU A 546 14.98 25.70 13.87
C GLU A 546 15.04 25.20 15.32
N VAL A 547 14.05 24.40 15.75
CA VAL A 547 14.06 23.77 17.07
C VAL A 547 15.29 22.89 17.27
N LEU A 548 15.64 22.07 16.27
CA LEU A 548 16.79 21.17 16.36
C LEU A 548 18.13 21.94 16.32
N ASN A 549 18.20 23.02 15.56
CA ASN A 549 19.36 23.92 15.52
C ASN A 549 19.59 24.59 16.89
N GLY A 550 18.55 24.72 17.72
CA GLY A 550 18.65 25.14 19.12
C GLY A 550 19.39 24.15 20.04
N GLY A 551 19.68 22.92 19.58
CA GLY A 551 20.49 21.93 20.29
C GLY A 551 19.69 20.69 20.72
N LEU A 552 20.26 19.50 20.49
CA LEU A 552 19.58 18.23 20.80
C LEU A 552 19.34 18.02 22.31
N GLU A 553 20.19 18.56 23.17
CA GLU A 553 20.01 18.52 24.64
C GLU A 553 18.74 19.25 25.09
N ASN A 554 18.37 20.33 24.39
CA ASN A 554 17.13 21.05 24.66
C ASN A 554 15.91 20.20 24.31
N VAL A 555 15.98 19.46 23.19
CA VAL A 555 14.93 18.50 22.81
C VAL A 555 14.82 17.36 23.82
N GLN A 556 15.95 16.82 24.30
CA GLN A 556 15.94 15.79 25.38
C GLN A 556 15.27 16.32 26.66
N THR A 557 15.57 17.56 27.03
CA THR A 557 15.04 18.19 28.25
C THR A 557 13.54 18.46 28.11
N TRP A 558 13.12 19.06 26.99
CA TRP A 558 11.71 19.28 26.67
C TRP A 558 10.90 17.99 26.63
N TRP A 559 11.46 16.91 26.05
CA TRP A 559 10.78 15.63 25.96
C TRP A 559 10.40 15.05 27.32
N ARG A 560 11.20 15.31 28.36
CA ARG A 560 10.97 14.81 29.73
C ARG A 560 9.89 15.58 30.49
N ASN A 561 9.36 16.67 29.93
CA ASN A 561 8.28 17.42 30.57
C ASN A 561 7.02 16.57 30.72
N ASP A 562 6.37 16.68 31.88
CA ASP A 562 5.16 15.91 32.19
C ASP A 562 4.03 16.13 31.18
N ALA A 563 3.88 17.35 30.65
CA ALA A 563 2.87 17.65 29.64
C ALA A 563 3.12 16.87 28.33
N VAL A 564 4.38 16.83 27.87
CA VAL A 564 4.80 16.08 26.67
C VAL A 564 4.61 14.58 26.89
N GLN A 565 4.99 14.08 28.07
CA GLN A 565 4.84 12.67 28.41
C GLN A 565 3.37 12.24 28.52
N ARG A 566 2.48 13.07 29.06
CA ARG A 566 1.04 12.80 29.09
C ARG A 566 0.45 12.66 27.68
N VAL A 567 0.75 13.60 26.79
CA VAL A 567 0.28 13.54 25.38
C VAL A 567 0.80 12.29 24.67
N ARG A 568 2.08 11.94 24.88
CA ARG A 568 2.66 10.69 24.35
C ARG A 568 1.92 9.46 24.87
N GLU A 569 1.65 9.39 26.17
CA GLU A 569 0.99 8.25 26.81
C GLU A 569 -0.46 8.09 26.35
N ASP A 570 -1.18 9.20 26.18
CA ASP A 570 -2.53 9.22 25.62
C ASP A 570 -2.54 8.65 24.20
N PHE A 571 -1.62 9.08 23.33
CA PHE A 571 -1.50 8.52 21.99
C PHE A 571 -1.15 7.02 22.01
N VAL A 572 -0.17 6.62 22.85
CA VAL A 572 0.26 5.22 22.94
C VAL A 572 -0.86 4.31 23.46
N ARG A 573 -1.72 4.80 24.35
CA ARG A 573 -2.90 4.05 24.80
C ARG A 573 -3.83 3.75 23.63
N ASP A 574 -4.05 4.73 22.75
CA ASP A 574 -5.07 4.66 21.71
C ASP A 574 -4.56 4.09 20.38
N TYR A 575 -3.23 4.11 20.12
CA TYR A 575 -2.64 3.64 18.86
C TYR A 575 -1.36 2.80 19.01
N GLY A 576 -0.89 2.58 20.23
CA GLY A 576 0.36 1.87 20.54
C GLY A 576 0.24 0.72 21.54
N TYR A 577 -0.92 0.03 21.58
CA TYR A 577 -1.21 -1.00 22.59
C TYR A 577 -0.17 -2.13 22.60
N CYS A 578 0.56 -2.21 23.72
CA CYS A 578 1.62 -3.18 23.96
C CYS A 578 1.58 -3.69 25.40
N ARG A 579 2.04 -4.92 25.62
CA ARG A 579 2.02 -5.59 26.94
C ARG A 579 3.22 -6.51 27.13
N ALA A 580 3.66 -6.69 28.38
CA ALA A 580 4.75 -7.62 28.71
C ALA A 580 4.34 -9.10 28.56
N ASP A 581 3.09 -9.41 28.92
CA ASP A 581 2.41 -10.71 28.81
C ASP A 581 1.69 -10.89 27.46
N TRP A 582 2.19 -10.24 26.40
CA TRP A 582 1.50 -10.23 25.10
C TRP A 582 1.24 -11.65 24.57
N ALA A 583 2.15 -12.59 24.77
CA ALA A 583 2.04 -13.93 24.20
C ALA A 583 0.89 -14.71 24.83
N GLU A 584 0.70 -14.55 26.13
CA GLU A 584 -0.38 -15.15 26.91
C GLU A 584 -1.73 -14.52 26.55
N VAL A 585 -1.78 -13.19 26.36
CA VAL A 585 -2.98 -12.49 25.90
C VAL A 585 -3.35 -12.93 24.48
N VAL A 586 -2.39 -12.90 23.54
CA VAL A 586 -2.62 -13.32 22.15
C VAL A 586 -3.05 -14.78 22.06
N ALA A 587 -2.37 -15.69 22.77
CA ALA A 587 -2.72 -17.10 22.75
C ALA A 587 -4.18 -17.33 23.18
N ARG A 588 -4.60 -16.66 24.26
CA ARG A 588 -5.97 -16.73 24.76
C ARG A 588 -6.99 -16.22 23.76
N GLU A 589 -6.73 -15.06 23.15
CA GLU A 589 -7.64 -14.45 22.17
C GLU A 589 -7.71 -15.26 20.87
N PHE A 590 -6.58 -15.78 20.37
CA PHE A 590 -6.58 -16.59 19.15
C PHE A 590 -7.32 -17.90 19.35
N SER A 591 -7.15 -18.50 20.53
CA SER A 591 -7.82 -19.76 20.89
C SER A 591 -9.25 -19.59 21.40
N ALA A 592 -9.73 -18.35 21.60
CA ALA A 592 -11.08 -18.11 22.05
C ALA A 592 -12.10 -18.61 21.03
N LYS A 593 -13.12 -19.34 21.51
CA LYS A 593 -14.24 -19.78 20.69
C LYS A 593 -15.05 -18.57 20.23
N ARG A 594 -15.72 -18.71 19.10
CA ARG A 594 -16.64 -17.71 18.57
C ARG A 594 -17.78 -17.48 19.56
N ASP A 595 -17.77 -16.34 20.24
CA ASP A 595 -19.00 -15.79 20.81
C ASP A 595 -19.92 -15.43 19.64
N LEU A 596 -21.05 -16.11 19.52
CA LEU A 596 -22.10 -15.78 18.57
C LEU A 596 -22.70 -14.43 18.97
N VAL A 597 -22.06 -13.34 18.58
CA VAL A 597 -22.74 -12.04 18.54
C VAL A 597 -23.74 -12.15 17.39
N SER A 598 -25.02 -12.24 17.75
CA SER A 598 -26.15 -12.29 16.81
C SER A 598 -25.98 -11.21 15.76
N SER A 599 -25.87 -11.61 14.49
CA SER A 599 -25.96 -10.70 13.35
C SER A 599 -27.39 -10.17 13.28
N THR A 600 -27.66 -9.05 13.94
CA THR A 600 -28.83 -8.25 13.60
C THR A 600 -28.50 -7.57 12.28
N THR A 601 -29.24 -7.98 11.25
CA THR A 601 -29.26 -7.42 9.90
C THR A 601 -29.37 -5.89 9.97
N TYR A 602 -28.30 -5.18 9.61
CA TYR A 602 -28.42 -3.77 9.21
C TYR A 602 -28.90 -3.78 7.76
N HIS A 603 -30.23 -3.78 7.58
CA HIS A 603 -30.84 -3.26 6.35
C HIS A 603 -30.77 -1.74 6.43
N HIS A 604 -29.93 -1.13 5.60
CA HIS A 604 -30.04 0.30 5.31
C HIS A 604 -31.16 0.49 4.27
N CYS A 605 -32.19 1.24 4.66
CA CYS A 605 -32.96 2.07 3.73
C CYS A 605 -32.08 3.22 3.23
#